data_AF-A0A1G4G4S7-F1
#
_entry.id   AF-A0A1G4G4S7-F1
#
_cell.length_a   1.000
_cell.length_b   1.000
_cell.length_c   1.000
_cell.angle_alpha   90.00
_cell.angle_beta   90.00
_cell.angle_gamma   90.00
#
_symmetry.space_group_name_H-M   'P 1'
#
loop_
_entity.id
_entity.type
_entity.pdbx_description
1 polymer ?
#
loop_
_entity_poly.entity_id
_entity_poly.type
_entity_poly.pdbx_seq_one_letter_code
_entity_poly.pdbx_strand_id
1 'polypeptide(L)'
;MKHGALLLLVLFFTFPAFAQEYGWKVGLDYFFDNREYKKSSFAESATLNGIWLTPLGSIGWGERHSLLSGVNLLKIPGMGKAVDKVDVTMYYQYKSPALLFRVGSFPRSEVLGNYNNFFFKDSVNNYLPLMQGVFWQIGSDRKFFNAWFDRTGYPTSTRREHFFLGMSGRLSRGLFFADFQSYLFHYANSNPAVTGEGVSENFQLQAMAGVEYEGSNGLSGLVAAGTLVGYERDRRFEGALFKPAGFVARGDVEIWGIGTSNTLYWGDPRMRLASTFGGNLYWGTAFLRAGSYVESEWYIRLIESERVQARFSCNLHFTESKLLFQQMFTVSASVGSLTTGRRAKTGYPWTTIFH
;
A
#
# COMPACT_ATOMS: atom_id res chain seq x y z
N MET A 1 26.10 19.66 -77.93
CA MET A 1 25.61 18.46 -77.24
C MET A 1 26.69 18.00 -76.27
N LYS A 2 26.52 18.28 -74.96
CA LYS A 2 27.40 17.80 -73.89
C LYS A 2 26.49 17.22 -72.81
N HIS A 3 26.46 15.88 -72.72
CA HIS A 3 25.93 15.15 -71.59
C HIS A 3 27.04 15.01 -70.55
N GLY A 4 26.71 15.08 -69.26
CA GLY A 4 27.70 14.87 -68.21
C GLY A 4 27.16 15.11 -66.79
N ALA A 5 26.21 14.27 -66.38
CA ALA A 5 25.84 13.89 -65.02
C ALA A 5 26.14 14.89 -63.87
N LEU A 6 25.11 15.61 -63.43
CA LEU A 6 25.07 16.14 -62.07
C LEU A 6 24.62 15.01 -61.14
N LEU A 7 25.57 14.39 -60.43
CA LEU A 7 25.30 13.40 -59.39
C LEU A 7 24.71 14.13 -58.17
N LEU A 8 23.39 14.18 -58.06
CA LEU A 8 22.72 14.69 -56.86
C LEU A 8 22.85 13.61 -55.77
N LEU A 9 23.86 13.74 -54.91
CA LEU A 9 24.01 12.90 -53.74
C LEU A 9 22.92 13.27 -52.73
N VAL A 10 21.77 12.58 -52.80
CA VAL A 10 20.74 12.65 -51.78
C VAL A 10 21.24 11.90 -50.55
N LEU A 11 21.93 12.61 -49.66
CA LEU A 11 22.15 12.15 -48.28
C LEU A 11 20.83 12.29 -47.52
N PHE A 12 19.97 11.28 -47.67
CA PHE A 12 18.93 10.99 -46.70
C PHE A 12 19.61 10.64 -45.37
N PHE A 13 19.89 11.63 -44.53
CA PHE A 13 19.98 11.37 -43.09
C PHE A 13 18.57 11.10 -42.57
N THR A 14 18.10 9.89 -42.83
CA THR A 14 17.03 9.30 -42.04
C THR A 14 17.64 8.88 -40.71
N PHE A 15 17.60 9.76 -39.72
CA PHE A 15 17.64 9.33 -38.32
C PHE A 15 16.19 9.23 -37.82
N PRO A 16 15.56 8.04 -37.82
CA PRO A 16 14.54 7.75 -36.86
C PRO A 16 15.02 6.59 -36.00
N ALA A 17 15.49 6.91 -34.80
CA ALA A 17 15.55 5.92 -33.73
C ALA A 17 15.09 6.63 -32.45
N PHE A 18 13.81 6.97 -32.41
CA PHE A 18 13.17 7.25 -31.14
C PHE A 18 13.20 5.94 -30.34
N ALA A 19 14.21 5.76 -29.48
CA ALA A 19 14.32 4.65 -28.53
C ALA A 19 13.31 4.78 -27.38
N GLN A 20 12.25 5.57 -27.58
CA GLN A 20 11.19 5.79 -26.61
C GLN A 20 10.12 4.71 -26.75
N GLU A 21 9.80 4.06 -25.63
CA GLU A 21 8.72 3.06 -25.56
C GLU A 21 7.48 3.71 -24.94
N TYR A 22 6.33 3.66 -25.62
CA TYR A 22 5.10 4.23 -25.13
C TYR A 22 4.24 3.18 -24.43
N GLY A 23 3.82 3.51 -23.21
CA GLY A 23 2.98 2.66 -22.38
C GLY A 23 1.66 3.34 -22.00
N TRP A 24 0.62 2.56 -21.78
CA TRP A 24 -0.60 3.05 -21.15
C TRP A 24 -1.27 1.98 -20.29
N LYS A 25 -2.10 2.43 -19.35
CA LYS A 25 -2.98 1.61 -18.52
C LYS A 25 -4.22 2.41 -18.16
N VAL A 26 -5.36 1.73 -18.09
CA VAL A 26 -6.56 2.21 -17.41
C VAL A 26 -6.89 1.19 -16.34
N GLY A 27 -6.88 1.64 -15.08
CA GLY A 27 -7.29 0.86 -13.92
C GLY A 27 -8.65 1.30 -13.39
N LEU A 28 -9.39 0.35 -12.83
CA LEU A 28 -10.59 0.58 -12.04
C LEU A 28 -10.48 -0.22 -10.75
N ASP A 29 -10.56 0.45 -9.61
CA ASP A 29 -10.58 -0.18 -8.29
C ASP A 29 -11.86 0.21 -7.55
N TYR A 30 -12.72 -0.77 -7.28
CA TYR A 30 -13.87 -0.65 -6.40
C TYR A 30 -13.53 -1.20 -5.02
N PHE A 31 -13.94 -0.49 -3.97
CA PHE A 31 -13.94 -1.01 -2.62
C PHE A 31 -15.27 -0.72 -1.92
N PHE A 32 -15.67 -1.67 -1.08
CA PHE A 32 -16.71 -1.56 -0.09
C PHE A 32 -16.17 -2.12 1.22
N ASP A 33 -16.40 -1.43 2.32
CA ASP A 33 -15.88 -1.73 3.64
C ASP A 33 -16.91 -1.27 4.68
N ASN A 34 -17.70 -2.21 5.19
CA ASN A 34 -18.70 -1.97 6.21
C ASN A 34 -18.17 -2.42 7.56
N ARG A 35 -18.14 -1.49 8.52
CA ARG A 35 -17.56 -1.68 9.86
C ARG A 35 -18.64 -1.56 10.91
N GLU A 36 -18.88 -2.63 11.65
CA GLU A 36 -19.85 -2.70 12.74
C GLU A 36 -19.14 -2.66 14.09
N TYR A 37 -18.58 -1.49 14.42
CA TYR A 37 -17.71 -1.30 15.58
C TYR A 37 -18.39 -0.59 16.75
N LYS A 38 -19.73 -0.52 16.78
CA LYS A 38 -20.51 0.22 17.80
C LYS A 38 -20.13 -0.14 19.24
N LYS A 39 -19.61 -1.34 19.47
CA LYS A 39 -19.16 -1.80 20.80
C LYS A 39 -17.78 -1.28 21.18
N SER A 40 -16.94 -0.83 20.24
CA SER A 40 -15.57 -0.40 20.49
C SER A 40 -15.49 1.02 21.05
N SER A 41 -14.51 1.28 21.92
CA SER A 41 -14.14 2.64 22.36
C SER A 41 -12.98 3.23 21.54
N PHE A 42 -12.39 2.45 20.62
CA PHE A 42 -11.22 2.84 19.85
C PHE A 42 -11.52 3.21 18.41
N ALA A 43 -12.56 2.64 17.82
CA ALA A 43 -12.95 2.86 16.44
C ALA A 43 -14.47 2.95 16.30
N GLU A 44 -14.92 3.76 15.35
CA GLU A 44 -16.33 3.96 15.07
C GLU A 44 -16.83 3.05 13.94
N SER A 45 -18.14 2.82 13.92
CA SER A 45 -18.80 2.15 12.79
C SER A 45 -18.83 3.09 11.60
N ALA A 46 -18.59 2.55 10.41
CA ALA A 46 -18.65 3.31 9.17
C ALA A 46 -18.88 2.37 8.00
N THR A 47 -19.62 2.83 6.99
CA THR A 47 -19.69 2.18 5.69
C THR A 47 -18.90 3.03 4.71
N LEU A 48 -17.78 2.51 4.24
CA LEU A 48 -16.88 3.15 3.30
C LEU A 48 -17.04 2.48 1.94
N ASN A 49 -17.11 3.26 0.89
CA ASN A 49 -17.06 2.76 -0.46
C ASN A 49 -16.44 3.80 -1.41
N GLY A 50 -16.01 3.32 -2.57
CA GLY A 50 -15.44 4.19 -3.59
C GLY A 50 -15.06 3.43 -4.84
N ILE A 51 -14.99 4.18 -5.94
CA ILE A 51 -14.52 3.73 -7.24
C ILE A 51 -13.37 4.65 -7.63
N TRP A 52 -12.18 4.10 -7.77
CA TRP A 52 -11.04 4.77 -8.39
C TRP A 52 -10.99 4.42 -9.88
N LEU A 53 -10.88 5.45 -10.73
CA LEU A 53 -10.54 5.31 -12.13
C LEU A 53 -9.16 5.94 -12.36
N THR A 54 -8.22 5.15 -12.89
CA THR A 54 -6.81 5.53 -12.99
C THR A 54 -6.28 5.33 -14.41
N PRO A 55 -6.48 6.29 -15.33
CA PRO A 55 -5.73 6.37 -16.57
C PRO A 55 -4.27 6.80 -16.31
N LEU A 56 -3.32 6.09 -16.93
CA LEU A 56 -1.89 6.30 -16.80
C LEU A 56 -1.20 6.13 -18.16
N GLY A 57 -0.36 7.09 -18.53
CA GLY A 57 0.56 7.00 -19.66
C GLY A 57 2.01 6.85 -19.20
N SER A 58 2.85 6.29 -20.07
CA SER A 58 4.29 6.15 -19.83
C SER A 58 5.11 6.40 -21.09
N ILE A 59 6.30 6.97 -20.91
CA ILE A 59 7.35 7.10 -21.91
C ILE A 59 8.62 6.49 -21.31
N GLY A 60 9.06 5.35 -21.83
CA GLY A 60 10.27 4.64 -21.45
C GLY A 60 11.46 4.97 -22.35
N TRP A 61 12.70 4.80 -21.87
CA TRP A 61 13.92 4.86 -22.68
C TRP A 61 15.04 4.03 -22.05
N GLY A 62 16.00 3.58 -22.86
CA GLY A 62 17.18 2.85 -22.39
C GLY A 62 16.86 1.58 -21.57
N GLU A 63 15.76 0.89 -21.93
CA GLU A 63 15.21 -0.34 -21.32
C GLU A 63 14.81 -0.28 -19.84
N ARG A 64 15.29 0.70 -19.08
CA ARG A 64 15.16 0.75 -17.60
C ARG A 64 14.51 2.02 -17.09
N HIS A 65 14.50 3.07 -17.89
CA HIS A 65 14.02 4.38 -17.48
C HIS A 65 12.61 4.59 -18.00
N SER A 66 11.77 5.25 -17.20
CA SER A 66 10.43 5.63 -17.62
C SER A 66 9.93 6.86 -16.87
N LEU A 67 9.20 7.71 -17.57
CA LEU A 67 8.37 8.76 -17.00
C LEU A 67 6.92 8.27 -17.08
N LEU A 68 6.17 8.40 -15.99
CA LEU A 68 4.76 8.03 -15.92
C LEU A 68 3.93 9.21 -15.46
N SER A 69 2.78 9.43 -16.09
CA SER A 69 1.88 10.53 -15.77
C SER A 69 0.43 10.13 -16.00
N GLY A 70 -0.47 10.55 -15.12
CA GLY A 70 -1.87 10.15 -15.13
C GLY A 70 -2.68 10.85 -14.04
N VAL A 71 -3.95 10.49 -13.95
CA VAL A 71 -4.87 11.01 -12.94
C VAL A 71 -5.60 9.87 -12.26
N ASN A 72 -5.94 10.05 -10.99
CA ASN A 72 -6.76 9.13 -10.20
C ASN A 72 -8.03 9.88 -9.85
N LEU A 73 -9.16 9.37 -10.30
CA LEU A 73 -10.47 9.97 -10.09
C LEU A 73 -11.24 9.09 -9.12
N LEU A 74 -11.59 9.62 -7.96
CA LEU A 74 -12.45 8.94 -7.00
C LEU A 74 -13.90 9.37 -7.24
N LYS A 75 -14.78 8.38 -7.38
CA LYS A 75 -16.21 8.54 -7.22
C LYS A 75 -16.66 7.82 -5.95
N ILE A 76 -17.35 8.52 -5.07
CA ILE A 76 -18.04 7.93 -3.91
C ILE A 76 -19.52 7.80 -4.30
N PRO A 77 -20.06 6.56 -4.41
CA PRO A 77 -21.48 6.34 -4.68
C PRO A 77 -22.38 7.04 -3.66
N GLY A 78 -23.48 7.62 -4.12
CA GLY A 78 -24.41 8.38 -3.26
C GLY A 78 -24.03 9.85 -3.04
N MET A 79 -22.80 10.27 -3.36
CA MET A 79 -22.44 11.70 -3.37
C MET A 79 -22.95 12.39 -4.64
N GLY A 80 -23.39 13.64 -4.53
CA GLY A 80 -23.93 14.43 -5.64
C GLY A 80 -22.90 14.97 -6.65
N LYS A 81 -21.60 14.73 -6.43
CA LYS A 81 -20.52 15.20 -7.32
C LYS A 81 -20.22 14.17 -8.42
N ALA A 82 -19.79 14.63 -9.60
CA ALA A 82 -19.34 13.73 -10.66
C ALA A 82 -18.01 13.04 -10.31
N VAL A 83 -17.09 13.78 -9.69
CA VAL A 83 -15.81 13.29 -9.15
C VAL A 83 -15.63 13.89 -7.76
N ASP A 84 -15.39 13.05 -6.76
CA ASP A 84 -15.27 13.44 -5.36
C ASP A 84 -13.82 13.83 -4.99
N LYS A 85 -12.82 13.22 -5.65
CA LYS A 85 -11.40 13.55 -5.47
C LYS A 85 -10.61 13.32 -6.75
N VAL A 86 -9.62 14.17 -6.99
CA VAL A 86 -8.65 14.05 -8.10
C VAL A 86 -7.25 14.08 -7.52
N ASP A 87 -6.47 13.03 -7.77
CA ASP A 87 -5.04 12.96 -7.41
C ASP A 87 -4.19 12.73 -8.66
N VAL A 88 -3.07 13.45 -8.79
CA VAL A 88 -2.18 13.36 -9.96
C VAL A 88 -1.07 12.34 -9.69
N THR A 89 -0.95 11.35 -10.58
CA THR A 89 0.21 10.46 -10.65
C THR A 89 1.21 11.08 -11.60
N MET A 90 2.44 11.30 -11.15
CA MET A 90 3.52 11.82 -11.98
C MET A 90 4.84 11.47 -11.34
N TYR A 91 5.62 10.58 -11.97
CA TYR A 91 6.87 10.11 -11.40
C TYR A 91 7.85 9.60 -12.43
N TYR A 92 9.13 9.68 -12.08
CA TYR A 92 10.20 8.97 -12.76
C TYR A 92 10.39 7.60 -12.13
N GLN A 93 10.69 6.60 -12.95
CA GLN A 93 11.01 5.24 -12.53
C GLN A 93 12.27 4.74 -13.22
N TYR A 94 13.16 4.14 -12.42
CA TYR A 94 14.20 3.25 -12.89
C TYR A 94 13.88 1.82 -12.43
N LYS A 95 13.87 0.87 -13.35
CA LYS A 95 13.58 -0.55 -13.06
C LYS A 95 14.59 -1.46 -13.74
N SER A 96 15.21 -2.33 -12.96
CA SER A 96 16.04 -3.44 -13.40
C SER A 96 15.64 -4.71 -12.63
N PRO A 97 16.18 -5.89 -12.97
CA PRO A 97 15.90 -7.12 -12.20
C PRO A 97 16.27 -7.03 -10.71
N ALA A 98 17.23 -6.19 -10.34
CA ALA A 98 17.75 -6.08 -8.97
C ALA A 98 17.38 -4.77 -8.27
N LEU A 99 16.82 -3.80 -8.98
CA LEU A 99 16.61 -2.45 -8.45
C LEU A 99 15.30 -1.85 -8.97
N LEU A 100 14.50 -1.30 -8.06
CA LEU A 100 13.38 -0.43 -8.37
C LEU A 100 13.58 0.90 -7.65
N PHE A 101 13.58 2.00 -8.41
CA PHE A 101 13.64 3.35 -7.87
C PHE A 101 12.51 4.19 -8.47
N ARG A 102 11.81 4.93 -7.63
CA ARG A 102 10.74 5.86 -8.02
C ARG A 102 10.89 7.18 -7.30
N VAL A 103 10.65 8.28 -7.99
CA VAL A 103 10.55 9.61 -7.39
C VAL A 103 9.43 10.42 -8.03
N GLY A 104 8.60 11.04 -7.20
CA GLY A 104 7.40 11.77 -7.60
C GLY A 104 6.16 11.28 -6.86
N SER A 105 5.02 11.29 -7.55
CA SER A 105 3.72 10.82 -7.05
C SER A 105 3.35 9.50 -7.74
N PHE A 106 3.43 8.38 -7.02
CA PHE A 106 3.26 7.02 -7.56
C PHE A 106 2.34 6.15 -6.69
N PRO A 107 1.75 5.07 -7.24
CA PRO A 107 0.81 4.22 -6.50
C PRO A 107 1.43 3.61 -5.25
N ARG A 108 0.81 3.88 -4.09
CA ARG A 108 1.23 3.39 -2.77
C ARG A 108 1.15 1.86 -2.68
N SER A 109 0.07 1.29 -3.23
CA SER A 109 -0.19 -0.16 -3.22
C SER A 109 0.89 -0.98 -3.91
N GLU A 110 1.59 -0.40 -4.89
CA GLU A 110 2.66 -1.08 -5.62
C GLU A 110 3.97 -1.18 -4.82
N VAL A 111 4.14 -0.34 -3.78
CA VAL A 111 5.41 -0.23 -3.04
C VAL A 111 5.30 -0.57 -1.55
N LEU A 112 4.09 -0.50 -0.98
CA LEU A 112 3.81 -0.82 0.43
C LEU A 112 2.93 -2.06 0.61
N GLY A 113 2.82 -2.93 -0.40
CA GLY A 113 1.98 -4.14 -0.33
C GLY A 113 2.37 -5.16 0.76
N ASN A 114 3.55 -5.01 1.38
CA ASN A 114 4.02 -5.83 2.48
C ASN A 114 3.72 -5.25 3.89
N TYR A 115 3.12 -4.06 3.97
CA TYR A 115 2.66 -3.46 5.22
C TYR A 115 1.25 -3.98 5.57
N ASN A 116 0.97 -4.07 6.87
CA ASN A 116 -0.33 -4.53 7.38
C ASN A 116 -1.09 -3.39 8.11
N ASN A 117 -2.25 -3.74 8.64
CA ASN A 117 -3.15 -2.82 9.33
C ASN A 117 -2.59 -2.23 10.64
N PHE A 118 -1.50 -2.77 11.21
CA PHE A 118 -0.81 -2.12 12.32
C PHE A 118 -0.14 -0.81 11.92
N PHE A 119 0.25 -0.70 10.64
CA PHE A 119 0.88 0.49 10.08
C PHE A 119 -0.12 1.40 9.35
N PHE A 120 -0.98 0.82 8.50
CA PHE A 120 -1.95 1.56 7.68
C PHE A 120 -3.30 0.84 7.65
N LYS A 121 -4.31 1.42 8.28
CA LYS A 121 -5.69 0.88 8.32
C LYS A 121 -6.37 0.95 6.94
N ASP A 122 -7.42 0.16 6.71
CA ASP A 122 -8.04 0.07 5.38
C ASP A 122 -8.53 1.42 4.86
N SER A 123 -9.10 2.30 5.70
CA SER A 123 -9.53 3.63 5.23
C SER A 123 -8.37 4.48 4.67
N VAL A 124 -7.16 4.31 5.20
CA VAL A 124 -5.95 4.95 4.63
C VAL A 124 -5.67 4.33 3.26
N ASN A 125 -5.65 3.01 3.18
CA ASN A 125 -5.36 2.29 1.94
C ASN A 125 -6.43 2.55 0.85
N ASN A 126 -7.68 2.74 1.24
CA ASN A 126 -8.82 2.96 0.35
C ASN A 126 -8.86 4.38 -0.23
N TYR A 127 -8.48 5.40 0.55
CA TYR A 127 -8.65 6.81 0.16
C TYR A 127 -7.35 7.57 -0.16
N LEU A 128 -6.19 6.98 0.11
CA LEU A 128 -4.87 7.56 -0.17
C LEU A 128 -4.07 6.66 -1.13
N PRO A 129 -4.37 6.71 -2.45
CA PRO A 129 -3.80 5.77 -3.42
C PRO A 129 -2.33 6.05 -3.76
N LEU A 130 -1.82 7.25 -3.46
CA LEU A 130 -0.49 7.70 -3.88
C LEU A 130 0.46 7.88 -2.70
N MET A 131 1.73 7.59 -2.96
CA MET A 131 2.88 8.03 -2.19
C MET A 131 3.53 9.20 -2.94
N GLN A 132 3.92 10.25 -2.20
CA GLN A 132 4.53 11.46 -2.76
C GLN A 132 5.93 11.65 -2.21
N GLY A 133 6.94 11.14 -2.92
CA GLY A 133 8.31 11.26 -2.48
C GLY A 133 9.25 10.33 -3.22
N VAL A 134 9.97 9.49 -2.48
CA VAL A 134 11.03 8.63 -3.01
C VAL A 134 10.80 7.21 -2.54
N PHE A 135 10.95 6.24 -3.43
CA PHE A 135 10.98 4.82 -3.10
C PHE A 135 12.21 4.18 -3.74
N TRP A 136 12.88 3.34 -2.97
CA TRP A 136 14.06 2.60 -3.40
C TRP A 136 13.98 1.18 -2.87
N GLN A 137 14.11 0.22 -3.78
CA GLN A 137 14.11 -1.21 -3.48
C GLN A 137 15.33 -1.86 -4.13
N ILE A 138 16.05 -2.66 -3.35
CA ILE A 138 17.02 -3.63 -3.86
C ILE A 138 16.43 -5.03 -3.72
N GLY A 139 16.59 -5.85 -4.75
CA GLY A 139 16.06 -7.21 -4.81
C GLY A 139 14.58 -7.27 -5.19
N SER A 140 13.99 -8.45 -5.09
CA SER A 140 12.58 -8.69 -5.38
C SER A 140 12.04 -9.89 -4.60
N ASP A 141 10.71 -9.97 -4.51
CA ASP A 141 9.95 -11.12 -4.05
C ASP A 141 10.40 -11.69 -2.69
N ARG A 142 11.28 -12.71 -2.72
CA ARG A 142 11.71 -13.46 -1.53
C ARG A 142 12.91 -12.86 -0.82
N LYS A 143 13.62 -11.92 -1.45
CA LYS A 143 14.82 -11.26 -0.93
C LYS A 143 14.84 -9.81 -1.36
N PHE A 144 14.42 -8.92 -0.48
CA PHE A 144 14.41 -7.48 -0.78
C PHE A 144 14.67 -6.62 0.45
N PHE A 145 15.08 -5.39 0.19
CA PHE A 145 15.10 -4.28 1.12
C PHE A 145 14.52 -3.05 0.43
N ASN A 146 13.61 -2.36 1.12
CA ASN A 146 12.95 -1.15 0.68
C ASN A 146 13.27 -0.02 1.65
N ALA A 147 13.51 1.18 1.13
CA ALA A 147 13.49 2.42 1.87
C ALA A 147 12.65 3.45 1.12
N TRP A 148 11.90 4.26 1.84
CA TRP A 148 10.97 5.21 1.24
C TRP A 148 10.74 6.45 2.10
N PHE A 149 10.37 7.52 1.41
CA PHE A 149 10.00 8.82 1.95
C PHE A 149 8.68 9.24 1.32
N ASP A 150 7.72 9.67 2.14
CA ASP A 150 6.39 10.11 1.70
C ASP A 150 6.03 11.43 2.37
N ARG A 151 6.08 12.54 1.63
CA ARG A 151 5.61 13.85 2.11
C ARG A 151 4.10 13.91 1.97
N THR A 152 3.41 13.79 3.10
CA THR A 152 1.96 13.76 3.15
C THR A 152 1.35 15.15 3.42
N GLY A 153 2.16 16.11 3.91
CA GLY A 153 1.76 17.49 4.13
C GLY A 153 2.92 18.47 3.93
N TYR A 154 2.70 19.47 3.08
CA TYR A 154 3.61 20.61 2.93
C TYR A 154 3.18 21.74 3.88
N PRO A 155 4.11 22.35 4.64
CA PRO A 155 3.74 23.40 5.59
C PRO A 155 3.30 24.67 4.87
N THR A 156 2.12 25.18 5.23
CA THR A 156 1.60 26.48 4.81
C THR A 156 1.08 27.22 6.04
N SER A 157 0.49 28.40 5.88
CA SER A 157 -0.10 29.15 7.00
C SER A 157 -1.31 28.45 7.65
N THR A 158 -1.88 27.44 6.99
CA THR A 158 -3.08 26.71 7.47
C THR A 158 -2.90 25.20 7.50
N ARG A 159 -1.72 24.69 7.08
CA ARG A 159 -1.41 23.26 7.05
C ARG A 159 -0.07 23.01 7.68
N ARG A 160 -0.02 21.96 8.50
CA ARG A 160 1.18 21.51 9.18
C ARG A 160 2.04 20.64 8.26
N GLU A 161 3.34 20.69 8.44
CA GLU A 161 4.25 19.75 7.79
C GLU A 161 4.05 18.33 8.34
N HIS A 162 3.97 17.34 7.45
CA HIS A 162 4.10 15.96 7.87
C HIS A 162 4.61 15.02 6.78
N PHE A 163 5.35 14.00 7.19
CA PHE A 163 5.96 13.02 6.29
C PHE A 163 6.25 11.70 6.98
N PHE A 164 6.41 10.64 6.19
CA PHE A 164 6.94 9.36 6.61
C PHE A 164 8.36 9.16 6.09
N LEU A 165 9.20 8.50 6.89
CA LEU A 165 10.34 7.71 6.43
C LEU A 165 10.08 6.26 6.81
N GLY A 166 10.20 5.32 5.89
CA GLY A 166 10.01 3.92 6.21
C GLY A 166 11.00 3.00 5.55
N MET A 167 11.14 1.82 6.15
CA MET A 167 11.99 0.75 5.66
C MET A 167 11.26 -0.57 5.81
N SER A 168 11.52 -1.50 4.91
CA SER A 168 11.07 -2.89 5.09
C SER A 168 12.02 -3.83 4.39
N GLY A 169 12.01 -5.10 4.77
CA GLY A 169 12.82 -6.09 4.10
C GLY A 169 12.34 -7.49 4.37
N ARG A 170 12.70 -8.42 3.49
CA ARG A 170 12.42 -9.84 3.63
C ARG A 170 13.62 -10.64 3.14
N LEU A 171 13.93 -11.70 3.86
CA LEU A 171 14.89 -12.71 3.45
C LEU A 171 14.23 -14.09 3.62
N SER A 172 14.09 -14.83 2.52
CA SER A 172 13.55 -16.19 2.55
C SER A 172 14.59 -17.22 2.10
N ARG A 173 14.57 -18.40 2.73
CA ARG A 173 15.38 -19.57 2.37
C ARG A 173 14.58 -20.86 2.61
N GLY A 174 14.23 -21.56 1.54
CA GLY A 174 13.36 -22.74 1.63
C GLY A 174 11.97 -22.34 2.11
N LEU A 175 11.49 -22.97 3.18
CA LEU A 175 10.24 -22.59 3.85
C LEU A 175 10.42 -21.41 4.81
N PHE A 176 11.64 -21.14 5.27
CA PHE A 176 11.87 -20.13 6.31
C PHE A 176 11.94 -18.73 5.71
N PHE A 177 11.46 -17.75 6.47
CA PHE A 177 11.68 -16.33 6.19
C PHE A 177 11.90 -15.54 7.47
N ALA A 178 12.55 -14.39 7.32
CA ALA A 178 12.54 -13.30 8.26
C ALA A 178 12.19 -12.01 7.52
N ASP A 179 11.37 -11.16 8.12
CA ASP A 179 11.00 -9.86 7.57
C ASP A 179 10.88 -8.78 8.64
N PHE A 180 10.86 -7.53 8.19
CA PHE A 180 10.52 -6.39 9.01
C PHE A 180 9.82 -5.30 8.20
N GLN A 181 9.02 -4.50 8.89
CA GLN A 181 8.40 -3.27 8.38
C GLN A 181 8.58 -2.17 9.41
N SER A 182 8.88 -0.95 8.97
CA SER A 182 8.98 0.21 9.85
C SER A 182 8.53 1.50 9.20
N TYR A 183 8.13 2.45 10.03
CA TYR A 183 8.13 3.86 9.67
C TYR A 183 8.47 4.74 10.87
N LEU A 184 8.95 5.95 10.60
CA LEU A 184 8.83 7.14 11.41
C LEU A 184 7.85 8.07 10.71
N PHE A 185 6.79 8.48 11.41
CA PHE A 185 5.89 9.54 10.98
C PHE A 185 6.21 10.79 11.78
N HIS A 186 6.45 11.88 11.08
CA HIS A 186 6.79 13.18 11.64
C HIS A 186 5.64 14.16 11.37
N TYR A 187 5.14 14.79 12.42
CA TYR A 187 4.04 15.78 12.38
C TYR A 187 4.52 17.09 13.00
N ALA A 188 4.95 18.03 12.16
CA ALA A 188 5.62 19.28 12.50
C ALA A 188 4.65 20.48 12.45
N ASN A 189 5.16 21.71 12.49
CA ASN A 189 4.37 22.95 12.52
C ASN A 189 3.91 23.39 11.12
N SER A 190 3.00 24.36 11.10
CA SER A 190 2.72 25.22 9.96
C SER A 190 3.90 26.13 9.61
N ASN A 191 3.83 26.81 8.46
CA ASN A 191 4.77 27.88 8.09
C ASN A 191 4.01 29.16 7.70
N PRO A 192 4.07 30.26 8.50
CA PRO A 192 4.87 30.41 9.73
C PRO A 192 4.36 29.52 10.87
N ALA A 193 5.24 29.26 11.85
CA ALA A 193 4.89 28.43 13.00
C ALA A 193 3.83 29.12 13.88
N VAL A 194 2.79 28.38 14.24
CA VAL A 194 1.74 28.84 15.17
C VAL A 194 2.12 28.49 16.61
N THR A 195 1.94 29.45 17.53
CA THR A 195 2.20 29.25 18.96
C THR A 195 1.38 28.09 19.51
N GLY A 196 2.03 27.18 20.24
CA GLY A 196 1.40 25.99 20.79
C GLY A 196 1.43 24.78 19.86
N GLU A 197 1.71 24.94 18.56
CA GLU A 197 2.10 23.82 17.72
C GLU A 197 3.51 23.34 18.07
N GLY A 198 3.76 22.05 17.86
CA GLY A 198 5.09 21.49 18.00
C GLY A 198 5.20 20.15 17.30
N VAL A 199 6.42 19.64 17.27
CA VAL A 199 6.72 18.38 16.59
C VAL A 199 6.22 17.19 17.40
N SER A 200 5.48 16.30 16.75
CA SER A 200 5.08 15.00 17.30
C SER A 200 5.46 13.89 16.33
N GLU A 201 5.85 12.75 16.89
CA GLU A 201 6.46 11.67 16.14
C GLU A 201 5.91 10.32 16.59
N ASN A 202 5.71 9.44 15.61
CA ASN A 202 5.29 8.06 15.84
C ASN A 202 6.19 7.16 15.00
N PHE A 203 7.04 6.38 15.67
CA PHE A 203 7.85 5.35 15.06
C PHE A 203 7.33 3.97 15.43
N GLN A 204 7.34 3.07 14.45
CA GLN A 204 6.92 1.68 14.61
C GLN A 204 7.89 0.77 13.84
N LEU A 205 8.27 -0.35 14.44
CA LEU A 205 9.04 -1.41 13.82
C LEU A 205 8.41 -2.76 14.19
N GLN A 206 7.98 -3.49 13.18
CA GLN A 206 7.59 -4.89 13.28
C GLN A 206 8.71 -5.73 12.68
N ALA A 207 9.13 -6.77 13.38
CA ALA A 207 10.07 -7.76 12.87
C ALA A 207 9.51 -9.15 13.17
N MET A 208 9.53 -10.04 12.17
CA MET A 208 9.00 -11.40 12.29
C MET A 208 9.94 -12.43 11.67
N ALA A 209 9.84 -13.66 12.15
CA ALA A 209 10.39 -14.83 11.50
C ALA A 209 9.34 -15.93 11.47
N GLY A 210 9.38 -16.76 10.44
CA GLY A 210 8.34 -17.76 10.23
C GLY A 210 8.64 -18.76 9.13
N VAL A 211 7.62 -19.54 8.83
CA VAL A 211 7.58 -20.50 7.73
C VAL A 211 6.48 -20.13 6.77
N GLU A 212 6.74 -20.27 5.48
CA GLU A 212 5.83 -20.04 4.38
C GLU A 212 5.91 -21.23 3.42
N TYR A 213 4.75 -21.79 3.11
CA TYR A 213 4.56 -22.91 2.21
C TYR A 213 3.64 -22.51 1.06
N GLU A 214 4.02 -22.88 -0.16
CA GLU A 214 3.21 -22.72 -1.35
C GLU A 214 3.27 -24.02 -2.15
N GLY A 215 2.16 -24.75 -2.16
CA GLY A 215 2.02 -26.05 -2.81
C GLY A 215 1.43 -25.95 -4.22
N SER A 216 1.80 -26.89 -5.09
CA SER A 216 1.25 -26.98 -6.45
C SER A 216 -0.23 -27.40 -6.49
N ASN A 217 -0.76 -27.95 -5.39
CA ASN A 217 -2.16 -28.33 -5.23
C ASN A 217 -3.09 -27.12 -4.94
N GLY A 218 -2.55 -25.90 -4.92
CA GLY A 218 -3.29 -24.68 -4.60
C GLY A 218 -3.44 -24.41 -3.10
N LEU A 219 -2.78 -25.19 -2.24
CA LEU A 219 -2.65 -24.90 -0.81
C LEU A 219 -1.46 -23.97 -0.60
N SER A 220 -1.68 -22.88 0.12
CA SER A 220 -0.62 -22.03 0.66
C SER A 220 -0.85 -21.77 2.15
N GLY A 221 0.22 -21.49 2.87
CA GLY A 221 0.12 -21.17 4.28
C GLY A 221 1.36 -20.50 4.83
N LEU A 222 1.18 -19.72 5.89
CA LEU A 222 2.24 -18.98 6.56
C LEU A 222 2.00 -18.98 8.06
N VAL A 223 3.05 -19.21 8.84
CA VAL A 223 3.03 -19.01 10.30
C VAL A 223 4.27 -18.23 10.68
N ALA A 224 4.09 -17.15 11.43
CA ALA A 224 5.20 -16.31 11.87
C ALA A 224 4.95 -15.73 13.25
N ALA A 225 6.03 -15.40 13.95
CA ALA A 225 5.99 -14.72 15.22
C ALA A 225 7.13 -13.69 15.30
N GLY A 226 6.95 -12.70 16.16
CA GLY A 226 7.92 -11.64 16.30
C GLY A 226 7.47 -10.53 17.24
N THR A 227 7.94 -9.33 16.98
CA THR A 227 7.76 -8.18 17.87
C THR A 227 7.27 -6.96 17.13
N LEU A 228 6.51 -6.13 17.83
CA LEU A 228 6.13 -4.78 17.42
C LEU A 228 6.61 -3.78 18.48
N VAL A 229 7.66 -3.05 18.16
CA VAL A 229 8.22 -1.99 19.03
C VAL A 229 7.91 -0.62 18.46
N GLY A 230 7.85 0.38 19.34
CA GLY A 230 7.49 1.74 18.93
C GLY A 230 8.13 2.81 19.78
N TYR A 231 8.02 4.03 19.29
CA TYR A 231 8.45 5.24 19.95
C TYR A 231 7.47 6.35 19.58
N GLU A 232 6.75 6.87 20.56
CA GLU A 232 5.74 7.91 20.37
C GLU A 232 6.15 9.12 21.22
N ARG A 233 6.21 10.30 20.60
CA ARG A 233 6.68 11.50 21.30
C ARG A 233 5.93 12.75 20.87
N ASP A 234 5.61 13.60 21.83
CA ASP A 234 5.30 15.01 21.59
C ASP A 234 6.45 15.84 22.16
N ARG A 235 7.22 16.51 21.30
CA ARG A 235 8.43 17.23 21.70
C ARG A 235 8.15 18.45 22.56
N ARG A 236 6.89 18.91 22.66
CA ARG A 236 6.49 20.04 23.50
C ARG A 236 6.53 19.72 24.99
N PHE A 237 6.40 18.43 25.35
CA PHE A 237 6.27 18.02 26.74
C PHE A 237 7.26 16.89 27.05
N GLU A 238 8.16 17.09 28.01
CA GLU A 238 9.17 16.08 28.36
C GLU A 238 8.57 14.73 28.77
N GLY A 239 7.41 14.75 29.44
CA GLY A 239 6.69 13.53 29.86
C GLY A 239 5.88 12.83 28.75
N ALA A 240 5.77 13.43 27.56
CA ALA A 240 5.02 12.85 26.45
C ALA A 240 5.93 11.99 25.57
N LEU A 241 6.54 10.96 26.17
CA LEU A 241 7.44 10.01 25.50
C LEU A 241 7.06 8.58 25.92
N PHE A 242 6.70 7.75 24.93
CA PHE A 242 6.27 6.37 25.16
C PHE A 242 7.04 5.41 24.25
N LYS A 243 7.38 4.22 24.75
CA LYS A 243 8.17 3.21 24.03
C LYS A 243 7.49 1.84 24.10
N PRO A 244 6.30 1.66 23.48
CA PRO A 244 5.55 0.42 23.62
C PRO A 244 6.24 -0.74 22.90
N ALA A 245 6.23 -1.92 23.52
CA ALA A 245 6.67 -3.16 22.92
C ALA A 245 5.56 -4.22 23.04
N GLY A 246 5.55 -5.19 22.11
CA GLY A 246 4.62 -6.31 22.19
C GLY A 246 4.99 -7.45 21.26
N PHE A 247 4.44 -8.61 21.57
CA PHE A 247 4.50 -9.81 20.76
C PHE A 247 3.50 -9.72 19.60
N VAL A 248 3.89 -10.25 18.45
CA VAL A 248 3.03 -10.42 17.28
C VAL A 248 3.11 -11.86 16.79
N ALA A 249 1.96 -12.42 16.42
CA ALA A 249 1.89 -13.68 15.69
C ALA A 249 0.98 -13.54 14.46
N ARG A 250 1.31 -14.26 13.40
CA ARG A 250 0.56 -14.33 12.15
C ARG A 250 0.33 -15.78 11.73
N GLY A 251 -0.87 -16.08 11.25
CA GLY A 251 -1.25 -17.40 10.76
C GLY A 251 -2.20 -17.28 9.57
N ASP A 252 -1.74 -17.72 8.40
CA ASP A 252 -2.49 -17.65 7.15
C ASP A 252 -2.60 -19.05 6.53
N VAL A 253 -3.76 -19.36 5.96
CA VAL A 253 -3.99 -20.57 5.18
C VAL A 253 -4.92 -20.23 4.03
N GLU A 254 -4.59 -20.63 2.81
CA GLU A 254 -5.45 -20.49 1.63
C GLU A 254 -5.48 -21.81 0.86
N ILE A 255 -6.66 -22.23 0.42
CA ILE A 255 -6.82 -23.31 -0.55
C ILE A 255 -7.83 -22.87 -1.61
N TRP A 256 -7.41 -22.93 -2.88
CA TRP A 256 -8.28 -22.63 -4.03
C TRP A 256 -9.02 -21.28 -3.93
N GLY A 257 -8.32 -20.25 -3.46
CA GLY A 257 -8.86 -18.90 -3.31
C GLY A 257 -9.80 -18.69 -2.12
N ILE A 258 -10.04 -19.71 -1.30
CA ILE A 258 -10.71 -19.60 0.00
C ILE A 258 -9.64 -19.64 1.08
N GLY A 259 -9.63 -18.65 1.97
CA GLY A 259 -8.58 -18.59 2.98
C GLY A 259 -8.92 -17.79 4.23
N THR A 260 -7.99 -17.86 5.17
CA THR A 260 -8.00 -17.06 6.39
C THR A 260 -6.62 -16.44 6.62
N SER A 261 -6.60 -15.22 7.17
CA SER A 261 -5.42 -14.47 7.56
C SER A 261 -5.64 -13.95 8.98
N ASN A 262 -4.77 -14.35 9.90
CA ASN A 262 -4.95 -14.08 11.33
C ASN A 262 -3.72 -13.34 11.87
N THR A 263 -3.94 -12.23 12.58
CA THR A 263 -2.88 -11.48 13.24
C THR A 263 -3.24 -11.23 14.69
N LEU A 264 -2.32 -11.57 15.60
CA LEU A 264 -2.41 -11.30 17.03
C LEU A 264 -1.37 -10.24 17.42
N TYR A 265 -1.80 -9.28 18.24
CA TYR A 265 -0.93 -8.41 19.02
C TYR A 265 -1.17 -8.62 20.51
N TRP A 266 -0.10 -8.71 21.29
CA TRP A 266 -0.17 -8.71 22.76
C TRP A 266 1.04 -7.95 23.35
N GLY A 267 0.79 -6.86 24.06
CA GLY A 267 1.83 -6.08 24.70
C GLY A 267 1.33 -4.76 25.28
N ASP A 268 2.23 -3.76 25.31
CA ASP A 268 1.93 -2.43 25.82
C ASP A 268 0.86 -1.71 24.99
N PRO A 269 -0.13 -1.05 25.61
CA PRO A 269 -1.04 -0.17 24.89
C PRO A 269 -0.31 0.87 24.04
N ARG A 270 -0.65 0.96 22.75
CA ARG A 270 -0.04 1.88 21.79
C ARG A 270 -0.95 3.08 21.54
N MET A 271 -0.45 4.05 20.76
CA MET A 271 -1.18 5.27 20.39
C MET A 271 -1.59 6.12 21.61
N ARG A 272 -0.64 6.34 22.52
CA ARG A 272 -0.84 7.03 23.80
C ARG A 272 -1.21 8.50 23.64
N LEU A 273 -0.88 9.10 22.50
CA LEU A 273 -1.22 10.49 22.16
C LEU A 273 -2.48 10.60 21.29
N ALA A 274 -3.23 9.51 21.09
CA ALA A 274 -4.38 9.48 20.18
C ALA A 274 -5.52 10.42 20.60
N SER A 275 -5.69 10.69 21.90
CA SER A 275 -6.67 11.67 22.38
C SER A 275 -6.38 13.09 21.89
N THR A 276 -5.11 13.40 21.64
CA THR A 276 -4.66 14.74 21.19
C THR A 276 -4.59 14.83 19.68
N PHE A 277 -4.03 13.81 19.02
CA PHE A 277 -3.74 13.88 17.58
C PHE A 277 -4.62 12.98 16.71
N GLY A 278 -5.17 11.89 17.27
CA GLY A 278 -5.95 10.92 16.52
C GLY A 278 -5.30 10.51 15.19
N GLY A 279 -6.08 10.58 14.11
CA GLY A 279 -5.62 10.28 12.76
C GLY A 279 -4.54 11.20 12.20
N ASN A 280 -4.28 12.36 12.83
CA ASN A 280 -3.20 13.25 12.40
C ASN A 280 -1.82 12.70 12.72
N LEU A 281 -1.69 11.78 13.70
CA LEU A 281 -0.41 11.15 14.07
C LEU A 281 -0.41 9.62 13.83
N TYR A 282 -1.57 8.97 13.90
CA TYR A 282 -1.69 7.52 13.82
C TYR A 282 -2.50 7.06 12.62
N TRP A 283 -1.83 6.34 11.72
CA TRP A 283 -2.43 5.83 10.48
C TRP A 283 -2.77 4.33 10.53
N GLY A 284 -2.29 3.63 11.55
CA GLY A 284 -2.60 2.22 11.80
C GLY A 284 -3.96 2.02 12.48
N THR A 285 -4.30 0.75 12.74
CA THR A 285 -5.52 0.37 13.44
C THR A 285 -5.55 0.87 14.88
N ALA A 286 -6.64 1.53 15.26
CA ALA A 286 -6.83 2.05 16.61
C ALA A 286 -6.96 0.96 17.68
N PHE A 287 -7.20 -0.30 17.27
CA PHE A 287 -7.32 -1.44 18.18
C PHE A 287 -6.00 -1.78 18.90
N LEU A 288 -4.85 -1.31 18.41
CA LEU A 288 -3.56 -1.38 19.12
C LEU A 288 -3.52 -0.52 20.41
N ARG A 289 -4.56 0.28 20.68
CA ARG A 289 -4.74 0.94 21.97
C ARG A 289 -5.10 -0.04 23.08
N ALA A 290 -5.58 -1.25 22.75
CA ALA A 290 -5.68 -2.35 23.69
C ALA A 290 -4.32 -3.00 23.92
N GLY A 291 -4.13 -3.62 25.09
CA GLY A 291 -2.98 -4.50 25.33
C GLY A 291 -3.04 -5.84 24.59
N SER A 292 -4.20 -6.19 24.01
CA SER A 292 -4.39 -7.39 23.18
C SER A 292 -5.36 -7.11 22.05
N TYR A 293 -5.04 -7.57 20.84
CA TYR A 293 -5.89 -7.43 19.66
C TYR A 293 -5.70 -8.63 18.74
N VAL A 294 -6.80 -9.20 18.25
CA VAL A 294 -6.79 -10.22 17.20
C VAL A 294 -7.61 -9.75 16.02
N GLU A 295 -7.06 -9.92 14.83
CA GLU A 295 -7.74 -9.77 13.54
C GLU A 295 -7.79 -11.15 12.88
N SER A 296 -8.98 -11.59 12.48
CA SER A 296 -9.20 -12.84 11.76
C SER A 296 -10.03 -12.56 10.52
N GLU A 297 -9.34 -12.44 9.39
CA GLU A 297 -9.95 -12.25 8.08
C GLU A 297 -10.26 -13.62 7.47
N TRP A 298 -11.48 -13.80 7.00
CA TRP A 298 -11.93 -14.93 6.19
C TRP A 298 -12.33 -14.42 4.82
N TYR A 299 -11.87 -15.05 3.75
CA TYR A 299 -12.08 -14.51 2.41
C TYR A 299 -12.29 -15.57 1.34
N ILE A 300 -12.91 -15.13 0.25
CA ILE A 300 -13.02 -15.87 -0.99
C ILE A 300 -12.65 -14.95 -2.17
N ARG A 301 -11.78 -15.45 -3.05
CA ARG A 301 -11.47 -14.83 -4.33
C ARG A 301 -12.51 -15.26 -5.35
N LEU A 302 -13.39 -14.34 -5.74
CA LEU A 302 -14.47 -14.61 -6.69
C LEU A 302 -13.96 -14.62 -8.13
N ILE A 303 -12.99 -13.77 -8.45
CA ILE A 303 -12.34 -13.68 -9.74
C ILE A 303 -10.84 -13.50 -9.49
N GLU A 304 -10.00 -14.27 -10.19
CA GLU A 304 -8.55 -14.11 -10.17
C GLU A 304 -8.02 -14.35 -11.58
N SER A 305 -7.58 -13.28 -12.23
CA SER A 305 -7.03 -13.29 -13.58
C SER A 305 -5.98 -12.19 -13.73
N GLU A 306 -5.24 -12.21 -14.84
CA GLU A 306 -4.22 -11.20 -15.12
C GLU A 306 -4.76 -9.75 -15.16
N ARG A 307 -6.06 -9.58 -15.42
CA ARG A 307 -6.68 -8.26 -15.63
C ARG A 307 -7.73 -7.90 -14.60
N VAL A 308 -8.36 -8.88 -13.96
CA VAL A 308 -9.46 -8.68 -13.04
C VAL A 308 -9.28 -9.54 -11.80
N GLN A 309 -9.44 -8.93 -10.65
CA GLN A 309 -9.47 -9.56 -9.34
C GLN A 309 -10.73 -9.10 -8.60
N ALA A 310 -11.42 -10.03 -7.96
CA ALA A 310 -12.54 -9.72 -7.09
C ALA A 310 -12.46 -10.57 -5.82
N ARG A 311 -12.54 -9.93 -4.65
CA ARG A 311 -12.42 -10.61 -3.35
C ARG A 311 -13.51 -10.13 -2.42
N PHE A 312 -14.15 -11.08 -1.75
CA PHE A 312 -15.03 -10.82 -0.63
C PHE A 312 -14.34 -11.28 0.66
N SER A 313 -14.39 -10.44 1.69
CA SER A 313 -13.78 -10.70 3.00
C SER A 313 -14.75 -10.41 4.13
N CYS A 314 -14.58 -11.18 5.19
CA CYS A 314 -15.35 -11.19 6.42
C CYS A 314 -14.33 -11.15 7.56
N ASN A 315 -14.20 -10.01 8.23
CA ASN A 315 -13.15 -9.76 9.22
C ASN A 315 -13.74 -9.71 10.62
N LEU A 316 -13.13 -10.48 11.52
CA LEU A 316 -13.47 -10.53 12.94
C LEU A 316 -12.37 -9.85 13.73
N HIS A 317 -12.74 -8.82 14.48
CA HIS A 317 -11.83 -8.14 15.38
C HIS A 317 -12.17 -8.49 16.82
N PHE A 318 -11.20 -8.99 17.57
CA PHE A 318 -11.32 -9.21 19.01
C PHE A 318 -10.42 -8.22 19.75
N THR A 319 -11.05 -7.29 20.48
CA THR A 319 -10.40 -6.25 21.26
C THR A 319 -11.33 -5.79 22.37
N GLU A 320 -10.82 -5.26 23.47
CA GLU A 320 -11.65 -4.82 24.62
C GLU A 320 -12.60 -5.92 25.14
N SER A 321 -12.23 -7.21 24.99
CA SER A 321 -13.10 -8.38 25.25
C SER A 321 -14.41 -8.40 24.43
N LYS A 322 -14.42 -7.75 23.28
CA LYS A 322 -15.56 -7.62 22.37
C LYS A 322 -15.19 -8.20 21.01
N LEU A 323 -16.14 -8.91 20.41
CA LEU A 323 -16.09 -9.28 19.01
C LEU A 323 -16.77 -8.19 18.17
N LEU A 324 -16.05 -7.69 17.18
CA LEU A 324 -16.51 -6.70 16.22
C LEU A 324 -16.45 -7.30 14.81
N PHE A 325 -17.28 -6.77 13.92
CA PHE A 325 -17.48 -7.34 12.60
C PHE A 325 -17.22 -6.32 11.49
N GLN A 326 -16.59 -6.78 10.42
CA GLN A 326 -16.36 -5.99 9.22
C GLN A 326 -16.56 -6.85 7.97
N GLN A 327 -17.28 -6.33 6.98
CA GLN A 327 -17.45 -6.95 5.67
C GLN A 327 -16.78 -6.10 4.61
N MET A 328 -15.94 -6.70 3.77
CA MET A 328 -15.25 -6.01 2.69
C MET A 328 -15.50 -6.68 1.35
N PHE A 329 -15.58 -5.87 0.30
CA PHE A 329 -15.62 -6.34 -1.07
C PHE A 329 -14.74 -5.45 -1.93
N THR A 330 -13.82 -6.04 -2.67
CA THR A 330 -12.92 -5.32 -3.57
C THR A 330 -12.97 -5.89 -4.97
N VAL A 331 -12.90 -5.01 -5.96
CA VAL A 331 -12.72 -5.36 -7.37
C VAL A 331 -11.61 -4.51 -7.94
N SER A 332 -10.61 -5.12 -8.55
CA SER A 332 -9.58 -4.42 -9.32
C SER A 332 -9.61 -4.92 -10.74
N ALA A 333 -9.69 -4.00 -11.70
CA ALA A 333 -9.65 -4.30 -13.13
C ALA A 333 -8.64 -3.39 -13.81
N SER A 334 -7.81 -3.93 -14.71
CA SER A 334 -6.91 -3.10 -15.51
C SER A 334 -6.68 -3.63 -16.91
N VAL A 335 -6.50 -2.68 -17.82
CA VAL A 335 -6.20 -2.93 -19.24
C VAL A 335 -5.12 -1.98 -19.72
N GLY A 336 -4.32 -2.40 -20.69
CA GLY A 336 -3.28 -1.59 -21.32
C GLY A 336 -1.91 -2.27 -21.36
N SER A 337 -0.97 -1.68 -22.09
CA SER A 337 0.37 -2.24 -22.31
C SER A 337 1.24 -2.27 -21.05
N LEU A 338 0.94 -1.44 -20.05
CA LEU A 338 1.62 -1.45 -18.75
C LEU A 338 1.04 -2.48 -17.77
N THR A 339 0.00 -3.22 -18.17
CA THR A 339 -0.56 -4.28 -17.34
C THR A 339 0.43 -5.44 -17.32
N THR A 340 1.18 -5.57 -16.23
CA THR A 340 2.08 -6.71 -16.04
C THR A 340 1.24 -7.98 -15.93
N GLY A 341 1.41 -8.93 -16.85
CA GLY A 341 0.80 -10.26 -16.71
C GLY A 341 1.24 -10.88 -15.39
N ARG A 342 0.31 -11.05 -14.45
CA ARG A 342 0.52 -11.79 -13.19
C ARG A 342 -0.40 -13.00 -13.21
N ARG A 343 0.24 -14.17 -13.11
CA ARG A 343 -0.26 -15.56 -12.98
C ARG A 343 -1.46 -15.97 -13.85
N ALA A 344 -1.27 -17.13 -14.48
CA ALA A 344 -2.26 -17.82 -15.28
C ALA A 344 -3.63 -17.90 -14.58
N LYS A 345 -4.68 -17.77 -15.40
CA LYS A 345 -6.10 -17.99 -15.09
C LYS A 345 -6.24 -19.17 -14.11
N THR A 346 -6.54 -18.89 -12.83
CA THR A 346 -6.87 -19.95 -11.87
C THR A 346 -8.36 -20.21 -11.96
N GLY A 347 -8.73 -21.30 -12.63
CA GLY A 347 -10.07 -21.86 -12.45
C GLY A 347 -10.12 -22.46 -11.05
N TYR A 348 -10.99 -21.96 -10.18
CA TYR A 348 -11.16 -22.56 -8.87
C TYR A 348 -12.06 -23.80 -8.96
N PRO A 349 -11.69 -24.95 -8.36
CA PRO A 349 -12.51 -26.16 -8.44
C PRO A 349 -13.94 -25.99 -7.92
N TRP A 350 -14.18 -25.08 -6.98
CA TRP A 350 -15.53 -24.85 -6.43
C TRP A 350 -16.48 -24.15 -7.42
N THR A 351 -16.00 -23.59 -8.53
CA THR A 351 -16.90 -22.98 -9.54
C THR A 351 -17.66 -24.03 -10.34
N THR A 352 -17.13 -25.25 -10.48
CA THR A 352 -17.78 -26.34 -11.24
C THR A 352 -18.96 -26.97 -10.51
N ILE A 353 -19.10 -26.74 -9.20
CA ILE A 353 -20.24 -27.22 -8.40
C ILE A 353 -21.55 -26.55 -8.83
N PHE A 354 -21.48 -25.34 -9.39
CA PHE A 354 -22.63 -24.54 -9.79
C PHE A 354 -22.95 -24.65 -11.30
N HIS A 355 -22.34 -25.60 -12.01
CA HIS A 355 -22.53 -25.86 -13.43
C HIS A 355 -23.35 -27.10 -13.73
#